data_AF-A0A6V8DCC0-F1
#
_entry.id   AF-A0A6V8DCC0-F1
#
_cell.length_a   1.000
_cell.length_b   1.000
_cell.length_c   1.000
_cell.angle_alpha   90.00
_cell.angle_beta   90.00
_cell.angle_gamma   90.00
#
_symmetry.space_group_name_H-M   'P 1'
#
loop_
_entity.id
_entity.type
_entity.pdbx_description
1 polymer ?
#
loop_
_entity_poly.entity_id
_entity_poly.type
_entity_poly.pdbx_seq_one_letter_code
_entity_poly.pdbx_strand_id
1 'polypeptide(L)' 'MSPRRREVMETAQSMGYYDTPRRCSQRELAERLDIRQATVAEHLQRAERDLVAFWLEQQAT' A
#
# COMPACT_ATOMS: atom_id res chain seq x y z
N MET A 1 -2.61 0.27 11.48
CA MET A 1 -3.10 -0.34 10.22
C MET A 1 -4.57 -0.73 10.30
N SER A 2 -5.44 -0.17 9.43
CA SER A 2 -6.85 -0.60 9.30
C SER A 2 -7.00 -1.77 8.31
N PRO A 3 -8.11 -2.54 8.36
CA PRO A 3 -8.34 -3.66 7.42
C PRO A 3 -8.26 -3.24 5.94
N ARG A 4 -8.85 -2.10 5.58
CA ARG A 4 -8.83 -1.59 4.20
C ARG A 4 -7.42 -1.20 3.73
N ARG A 5 -6.60 -0.62 4.60
CA ARG A 5 -5.19 -0.29 4.29
C ARG A 5 -4.38 -1.55 4.05
N ARG A 6 -4.60 -2.58 4.88
CA ARG A 6 -3.96 -3.89 4.72
C ARG A 6 -4.34 -4.54 3.39
N GLU A 7 -5.62 -4.60 3.06
CA GLU A 7 -6.12 -5.18 1.81
C GLU A 7 -5.52 -4.50 0.56
N VAL A 8 -5.46 -3.17 0.57
CA VAL A 8 -4.86 -2.39 -0.54
C VAL A 8 -3.37 -2.70 -0.66
N MET A 9 -2.64 -2.78 0.45
CA MET A 9 -1.21 -3.07 0.47
C MET A 9 -0.89 -4.52 0.05
N GLU A 10 -1.68 -5.49 0.50
CA GLU A 10 -1.58 -6.91 0.09
C GLU A 10 -1.82 -7.05 -1.42
N THR A 11 -2.85 -6.36 -1.93
CA THR A 11 -3.14 -6.33 -3.37
C THR A 11 -1.99 -5.69 -4.15
N ALA A 12 -1.47 -4.56 -3.67
CA ALA A 12 -0.32 -3.87 -4.25
C ALA A 12 0.92 -4.77 -4.30
N GLN A 13 1.23 -5.48 -3.21
CA GLN A 13 2.32 -6.45 -3.19
C GLN A 13 2.09 -7.59 -4.20
N SER A 14 0.89 -8.16 -4.23
CA SER A 14 0.56 -9.29 -5.13
C SER A 14 0.63 -8.92 -6.61
N MET A 15 0.26 -7.69 -6.96
CA MET A 15 0.28 -7.18 -8.34
C MET A 15 1.64 -6.58 -8.74
N GLY A 16 2.61 -6.53 -7.81
CA GLY A 16 3.95 -6.03 -8.09
C GLY A 16 4.07 -4.51 -8.13
N TYR A 17 3.24 -3.79 -7.37
CA TYR A 17 3.32 -2.34 -7.21
C TYR A 17 4.64 -1.88 -6.59
N TYR A 18 5.23 -2.71 -5.73
CA TYR A 18 6.48 -2.44 -5.03
C TYR A 18 7.72 -3.04 -5.72
N ASP A 19 7.54 -3.69 -6.88
CA ASP A 19 8.67 -4.24 -7.62
C ASP A 19 9.50 -3.16 -8.32
N THR A 20 10.72 -3.53 -8.70
CA THR A 20 11.60 -2.70 -9.53
C THR A 20 11.99 -3.50 -10.79
N PRO A 21 11.47 -3.16 -11.99
CA PRO A 21 10.47 -2.12 -12.27
C PRO A 21 9.08 -2.47 -11.72
N ARG A 22 8.24 -1.45 -11.47
CA ARG A 22 6.86 -1.67 -11.04
C ARG A 22 6.09 -2.46 -12.09
N ARG A 23 5.37 -3.49 -11.67
CA ARG A 23 4.53 -4.31 -12.56
C ARG A 23 3.07 -3.86 -12.62
N CYS A 24 2.63 -3.01 -11.70
CA CYS A 24 1.30 -2.40 -11.75
C CYS A 24 1.29 -0.95 -11.27
N SER A 25 0.22 -0.23 -11.63
CA SER A 25 -0.07 1.15 -11.29
C SER A 25 -1.17 1.26 -10.24
N GLN A 26 -1.30 2.44 -9.61
CA GLN A 26 -2.42 2.71 -8.69
C GLN A 26 -3.78 2.67 -9.39
N ARG A 27 -3.83 2.95 -10.71
CA ARG A 27 -5.06 2.85 -11.50
C ARG A 27 -5.50 1.40 -11.64
N GLU A 28 -4.59 0.49 -11.96
CA GLU A 28 -4.90 -0.95 -12.06
C GLU A 28 -5.28 -1.53 -10.69
N LEU A 29 -4.68 -1.05 -9.60
CA LEU A 29 -5.11 -1.39 -8.24
C LEU A 29 -6.53 -0.90 -7.95
N ALA A 30 -6.86 0.31 -8.38
CA ALA A 30 -8.18 0.91 -8.21
C ALA A 30 -9.26 0.11 -8.96
N GLU A 31 -8.96 -0.28 -10.20
CA GLU A 31 -9.80 -1.17 -11.02
C GLU A 31 -9.98 -2.55 -10.35
N ARG A 32 -8.90 -3.14 -9.82
CA ARG A 32 -8.94 -4.45 -9.16
C ARG A 32 -9.76 -4.47 -7.86
N LEU A 33 -9.75 -3.34 -7.13
CA LEU A 33 -10.37 -3.19 -5.80
C LEU A 33 -11.73 -2.48 -5.83
N ASP A 34 -12.20 -2.12 -7.03
CA ASP A 34 -13.43 -1.35 -7.27
C ASP A 34 -13.54 -0.09 -6.40
N ILE A 35 -12.48 0.72 -6.39
CA ILE A 35 -12.43 2.00 -5.66
C ILE A 35 -11.77 3.08 -6.50
N ARG A 36 -11.84 4.33 -6.02
CA ARG A 36 -11.16 5.45 -6.68
C ARG A 36 -9.64 5.33 -6.51
N GLN A 37 -8.89 5.70 -7.55
CA GLN A 37 -7.42 5.77 -7.51
C GLN A 37 -6.91 6.63 -6.34
N ALA A 38 -7.58 7.74 -6.03
CA ALA A 38 -7.22 8.59 -4.89
C ALA A 38 -7.33 7.85 -3.55
N THR A 39 -8.32 6.96 -3.41
CA THR A 39 -8.50 6.12 -2.21
C THR A 39 -7.39 5.08 -2.10
N VAL A 40 -6.95 4.48 -3.23
CA VAL A 40 -5.75 3.61 -3.25
C VAL A 40 -4.52 4.39 -2.78
N ALA A 41 -4.27 5.57 -3.35
CA ALA A 41 -3.13 6.41 -3.00
C ALA A 41 -3.11 6.77 -1.50
N GLU A 42 -4.26 7.18 -0.94
CA GLU A 42 -4.40 7.50 0.48
C GLU A 42 -4.12 6.27 1.36
N HIS A 43 -4.67 5.11 0.99
CA HIS A 43 -4.46 3.88 1.75
C HIS A 43 -3.00 3.43 1.72
N LEU A 44 -2.35 3.45 0.57
CA LEU A 44 -0.91 3.14 0.45
C LEU A 44 -0.08 4.10 1.29
N GLN A 45 -0.27 5.42 1.14
CA GLN A 45 0.49 6.42 1.89
C GLN A 45 0.32 6.26 3.42
N ARG A 46 -0.91 6.00 3.89
CA ARG A 46 -1.16 5.80 5.33
C ARG A 46 -0.57 4.48 5.82
N ALA A 47 -0.64 3.43 5.02
CA ALA A 47 -0.06 2.14 5.37
C ALA A 47 1.47 2.19 5.41
N GLU A 48 2.10 2.85 4.44
CA GLU A 48 3.56 3.09 4.38
C GLU A 48 4.04 3.92 5.57
N ARG A 49 3.29 4.95 5.96
CA ARG A 49 3.58 5.73 7.18
C ARG A 49 3.53 4.88 8.44
N ASP A 50 2.49 4.06 8.59
CA ASP A 50 2.35 3.14 9.73
C ASP A 50 3.55 2.17 9.77
N LEU A 51 4.02 1.66 8.62
CA LEU A 51 5.19 0.77 8.53
C LEU A 51 6.50 1.47 8.86
N VAL A 52 6.74 2.68 8.35
CA VAL A 52 7.95 3.45 8.65
C VAL A 52 8.03 3.77 10.14
N ALA A 53 6.92 4.20 10.75
CA ALA A 53 6.86 4.46 12.19
C ALA A 53 7.18 3.20 13.01
N PHE A 54 6.52 2.08 12.68
CA PHE A 54 6.74 0.79 13.34
C PHE A 54 8.18 0.28 13.20
N TRP A 55 8.81 0.48 12.04
CA TRP A 55 10.19 0.08 11.82
C TRP A 55 11.17 0.94 12.63
N LEU A 56 10.95 2.27 12.70
CA LEU A 56 11.78 3.18 13.49
C LEU A 56 11.67 2.92 15.00
N GLU A 57 10.48 2.63 15.50
CA GLU A 57 10.26 2.26 16.91
C GLU A 57 11.03 0.99 17.29
N GLN A 58 11.13 0.01 16.39
CA GLN A 58 11.88 -1.23 16.63
C GLN A 58 13.40 -1.07 16.54
N GLN A 59 13.89 -0.06 15.83
CA GLN A 59 15.33 0.23 15.73
C GLN A 59 15.86 1.04 16.92
N ALA A 60 14.99 1.51 17.82
CA ALA A 60 15.36 2.28 19.00
C ALA A 60 15.75 1.40 20.22
N THR A 61 16.02 0.11 20.01
CA THR A 61 16.54 -0.86 21.00
C THR A 61 17.95 -1.25 20.63
#